data_AF-A0A968XZL2-F1
#
_entry.id   AF-A0A968XZL2-F1
#
_cell.length_a   1.000
_cell.length_b   1.000
_cell.length_c   1.000
_cell.angle_alpha   90.00
_cell.angle_beta   90.00
_cell.angle_gamma   90.00
#
_symmetry.space_group_name_H-M   'P 1'
#
loop_
_entity.id
_entity.type
_entity.pdbx_description
1 polymer ?
#
loop_
_entity_poly.entity_id
_entity_poly.type
_entity_poly.pdbx_seq_one_letter_code
_entity_poly.pdbx_strand_id
1 'polypeptide(L)'
;MTEKNTAQWDAGRFVKTLAYFGVIPFIGSISWLQQLFGSSNSSKKATPKLVLVAGATGGVGKRVIKRLQQRGYRVRCLVRDAKKAKEMLGKNVELVEGDITLPATLTPLVTNNVAAVICCTGTKVQPVEGDTPTREKYYQGIKFYMPEVVDVPEIVEYQGLNNLVQAVRSQLSQAGKKTIFDFTKPSEDLKETWGALDDIVMGGTSESSIRLADNSGLFAGNVSVANSGGFVSVRTRNFDPPIDLTGFSGIELRVKGDGKRYKFIIRSDAKWDGIGYCYSFDTVYNIWITVRIPFDELIPVFRAKTVKDCPKLDTSSISSLQLMLSKFEYDGALNPKFSPGTFQLQLESISAYGGQVLPKFVMVSSAGVTRPGRPGINLEEEPPAVRMNDMLGGILTWKLKG
;
A
#
# COMPACT_ATOMS: atom_id res chain seq x y z
N MET A 1 13.71 -21.57 50.17
CA MET A 1 14.04 -22.26 48.91
C MET A 1 13.02 -21.81 47.88
N THR A 2 13.43 -21.46 46.66
CA THR A 2 12.52 -21.05 45.58
C THR A 2 12.75 -21.96 44.38
N GLU A 3 11.76 -22.81 44.10
CA GLU A 3 11.86 -23.77 43.00
C GLU A 3 11.82 -23.05 41.65
N LYS A 4 12.95 -23.11 40.93
CA LYS A 4 12.96 -22.77 39.50
C LYS A 4 12.26 -23.90 38.76
N ASN A 5 10.95 -23.81 38.62
CA ASN A 5 10.15 -24.75 37.85
C ASN A 5 10.38 -24.53 36.34
N THR A 6 11.55 -24.95 35.85
CA THR A 6 11.93 -24.88 34.44
C THR A 6 11.14 -25.91 33.65
N ALA A 7 10.11 -25.45 32.93
CA ALA A 7 9.36 -26.29 32.00
C ALA A 7 10.31 -27.00 31.03
N GLN A 8 10.17 -28.32 30.93
CA GLN A 8 11.07 -29.20 30.19
C GLN A 8 10.96 -28.96 28.68
N TRP A 9 12.10 -28.92 27.98
CA TRP A 9 12.16 -28.63 26.54
C TRP A 9 11.50 -29.75 25.71
N ASP A 10 10.37 -29.44 25.05
CA ASP A 10 9.60 -30.37 24.23
C ASP A 10 10.25 -30.58 22.85
N ALA A 11 11.25 -31.47 22.82
CA ALA A 11 11.90 -31.93 21.59
C ALA A 11 10.90 -32.50 20.57
N GLY A 12 9.78 -33.08 21.03
CA GLY A 12 8.74 -33.67 20.20
C GLY A 12 7.99 -32.63 19.36
N ARG A 13 7.75 -31.42 19.90
CA ARG A 13 7.20 -30.30 19.13
C ARG A 13 8.19 -29.77 18.09
N PHE A 14 9.48 -29.63 18.42
CA PHE A 14 10.49 -29.19 17.45
C PHE A 14 10.59 -30.14 16.24
N VAL A 15 10.61 -31.45 16.49
CA VAL A 15 10.58 -32.47 15.42
C VAL A 15 9.29 -32.39 14.59
N LYS A 16 8.13 -32.16 15.21
CA LYS A 16 6.86 -31.95 14.48
C LYS A 16 6.88 -30.72 13.57
N THR A 17 7.48 -29.60 14.01
CA THR A 17 7.66 -28.41 13.16
C THR A 17 8.55 -28.74 11.95
N LEU A 18 9.70 -29.37 12.16
CA LEU A 18 10.60 -29.74 11.05
C LEU A 18 9.98 -30.77 10.09
N ALA A 19 9.18 -31.70 10.60
CA ALA A 19 8.44 -32.68 9.79
C ALA A 19 7.34 -32.01 8.94
N TYR A 20 6.55 -31.09 9.52
CA TYR A 20 5.53 -30.34 8.80
C TYR A 20 6.10 -29.49 7.64
N PHE A 21 7.34 -29.01 7.78
CA PHE A 21 8.07 -28.25 6.76
C PHE A 21 9.05 -29.11 5.90
N GLY A 22 9.01 -30.44 6.02
CA GLY A 22 9.54 -31.36 5.00
C GLY A 22 11.07 -31.39 4.81
N VAL A 23 11.87 -31.26 5.87
CA VAL A 23 13.35 -31.15 5.75
C VAL A 23 14.07 -32.51 5.59
N ILE A 24 13.64 -33.34 4.62
CA ILE A 24 14.41 -34.46 4.04
C ILE A 24 14.11 -34.52 2.53
N PRO A 25 15.11 -34.61 1.64
CA PRO A 25 14.88 -34.75 0.20
C PRO A 25 14.58 -36.21 -0.19
N PHE A 26 13.60 -36.45 -1.07
CA PHE A 26 13.76 -37.25 -2.30
C PHE A 26 12.49 -37.33 -3.19
N ILE A 27 12.72 -37.30 -4.51
CA ILE A 27 11.97 -37.87 -5.64
C ILE A 27 10.42 -37.83 -5.63
N GLY A 28 9.89 -37.04 -6.57
CA GLY A 28 8.54 -37.18 -7.12
C GLY A 28 8.44 -36.48 -8.49
N SER A 29 8.56 -37.24 -9.59
CA SER A 29 8.38 -36.73 -10.97
C SER A 29 6.90 -36.38 -11.23
N ILE A 30 6.54 -35.37 -12.05
CA ILE A 30 6.72 -35.41 -13.51
C ILE A 30 6.86 -33.99 -14.13
N SER A 31 7.79 -33.93 -15.09
CA SER A 31 8.06 -32.92 -16.13
C SER A 31 6.82 -32.39 -16.91
N TRP A 32 6.78 -31.16 -17.43
CA TRP A 32 7.53 -30.66 -18.62
C TRP A 32 7.27 -31.55 -19.87
N LEU A 33 6.91 -31.06 -21.07
CA LEU A 33 6.56 -29.73 -21.64
C LEU A 33 5.58 -29.97 -22.84
N GLN A 34 5.03 -29.03 -23.63
CA GLN A 34 5.29 -27.60 -23.87
C GLN A 34 3.93 -26.82 -23.97
N GLN A 35 3.59 -25.83 -24.83
CA GLN A 35 4.14 -25.15 -26.02
C GLN A 35 4.22 -23.63 -25.80
N LEU A 36 5.35 -23.02 -26.17
CA LEU A 36 5.60 -21.57 -26.09
C LEU A 36 5.66 -20.94 -27.49
N PHE A 37 5.63 -19.60 -27.48
CA PHE A 37 5.97 -18.68 -28.59
C PHE A 37 4.97 -18.53 -29.75
N GLY A 38 4.33 -17.35 -29.75
CA GLY A 38 3.56 -16.78 -30.86
C GLY A 38 3.65 -15.26 -30.87
N SER A 39 4.86 -14.69 -30.72
CA SER A 39 5.05 -13.23 -30.69
C SER A 39 5.17 -12.66 -32.11
N SER A 40 4.16 -11.90 -32.55
CA SER A 40 4.22 -11.10 -33.77
C SER A 40 4.12 -9.60 -33.43
N ASN A 41 5.27 -8.93 -33.43
CA ASN A 41 5.38 -7.54 -33.01
C ASN A 41 4.91 -6.57 -34.12
N SER A 42 3.59 -6.46 -34.32
CA SER A 42 3.01 -5.53 -35.30
C SER A 42 3.02 -4.09 -34.76
N SER A 43 3.88 -3.25 -35.33
CA SER A 43 4.02 -1.84 -34.97
C SER A 43 2.86 -0.97 -35.49
N LYS A 44 1.64 -1.23 -35.00
CA LYS A 44 0.50 -0.32 -35.22
C LYS A 44 0.86 1.05 -34.65
N LYS A 45 0.86 2.09 -35.49
CA LYS A 45 1.02 3.49 -35.05
C LYS A 45 -0.06 3.78 -34.00
N ALA A 46 0.35 3.85 -32.74
CA ALA A 46 -0.57 4.04 -31.63
C ALA A 46 -1.26 5.41 -31.77
N THR A 47 -2.60 5.42 -31.71
CA THR A 47 -3.35 6.66 -31.59
C THR A 47 -2.94 7.38 -30.29
N PRO A 48 -2.77 8.70 -30.30
CA PRO A 48 -2.28 9.44 -29.13
C PRO A 48 -3.30 9.31 -27.99
N LYS A 49 -2.89 8.61 -26.93
CA LYS A 49 -3.75 8.24 -25.80
C LYS A 49 -4.34 9.50 -25.15
N LEU A 50 -5.65 9.47 -24.90
CA LEU A 50 -6.38 10.56 -24.26
C LEU A 50 -6.21 10.50 -22.74
N VAL A 51 -5.77 11.61 -22.15
CA VAL A 51 -5.67 11.80 -20.70
C VAL A 51 -6.68 12.84 -20.25
N LEU A 52 -7.50 12.49 -19.26
CA LEU A 52 -8.40 13.43 -18.58
C LEU A 52 -7.64 14.15 -17.47
N VAL A 53 -7.73 15.47 -17.43
CA VAL A 53 -7.16 16.30 -16.36
C VAL A 53 -8.30 17.04 -15.64
N ALA A 54 -8.52 16.71 -14.37
CA ALA A 54 -9.41 17.46 -13.49
C ALA A 54 -8.60 18.55 -12.75
N GLY A 55 -9.21 19.71 -12.47
CA GLY A 55 -8.48 20.87 -11.95
C GLY A 55 -7.58 21.53 -13.00
N ALA A 56 -7.92 21.37 -14.29
CA ALA A 56 -7.11 21.75 -15.45
C ALA A 56 -6.63 23.21 -15.46
N THR A 57 -7.49 24.16 -15.06
CA THR A 57 -7.19 25.61 -15.02
C THR A 57 -6.27 25.99 -13.84
N GLY A 58 -6.10 25.11 -12.85
CA GLY A 58 -5.30 25.32 -11.65
C GLY A 58 -3.79 25.35 -11.91
N GLY A 59 -3.03 25.76 -10.90
CA GLY A 59 -1.57 25.92 -10.99
C GLY A 59 -0.82 24.61 -11.31
N VAL A 60 -1.30 23.48 -10.78
CA VAL A 60 -0.77 22.14 -11.07
C VAL A 60 -1.30 21.65 -12.42
N GLY A 61 -2.61 21.73 -12.66
CA GLY A 61 -3.27 21.31 -13.91
C GLY A 61 -2.60 21.88 -15.16
N LYS A 62 -2.38 23.21 -15.22
CA LYS A 62 -1.71 23.86 -16.36
C LYS A 62 -0.29 23.32 -16.63
N ARG A 63 0.46 22.96 -15.58
CA ARG A 63 1.81 22.36 -15.71
C ARG A 63 1.73 20.91 -16.21
N VAL A 64 0.77 20.13 -15.70
CA VAL A 64 0.49 18.76 -16.15
C VAL A 64 0.09 18.73 -17.62
N ILE A 65 -0.87 19.57 -18.04
CA ILE A 65 -1.34 19.69 -19.43
C ILE A 65 -0.17 19.97 -20.38
N LYS A 66 0.66 20.98 -20.07
CA LYS A 66 1.86 21.30 -20.85
C LYS A 66 2.82 20.10 -20.97
N ARG A 67 3.01 19.33 -19.89
CA ARG A 67 3.91 18.17 -19.87
C ARG A 67 3.34 16.96 -20.63
N LEU A 68 2.02 16.79 -20.65
CA LEU A 68 1.31 15.78 -21.44
C LEU A 68 1.38 16.10 -22.95
N GLN A 69 1.08 17.34 -23.35
CA GLN A 69 1.19 17.81 -24.73
C GLN A 69 2.63 17.68 -25.26
N GLN A 70 3.64 18.06 -24.47
CA GLN A 70 5.07 17.85 -24.79
C GLN A 70 5.47 16.37 -24.98
N ARG A 71 4.65 15.42 -24.51
CA ARG A 71 4.85 13.98 -24.66
C ARG A 71 3.90 13.34 -25.69
N GLY A 72 3.19 14.15 -26.48
CA GLY A 72 2.31 13.67 -27.55
C GLY A 72 0.96 13.09 -27.10
N TYR A 73 0.56 13.28 -25.84
CA TYR A 73 -0.77 12.85 -25.37
C TYR A 73 -1.86 13.82 -25.81
N ARG A 74 -3.04 13.30 -26.17
CA ARG A 74 -4.26 14.12 -26.21
C ARG A 74 -4.71 14.42 -24.79
N VAL A 75 -5.23 15.63 -24.56
CA VAL A 75 -5.66 16.06 -23.23
C VAL A 75 -7.10 16.57 -23.27
N ARG A 76 -7.96 15.95 -22.45
CA ARG A 76 -9.31 16.44 -22.12
C ARG A 76 -9.26 17.11 -20.76
N CYS A 77 -9.75 18.34 -20.67
CA CYS A 77 -9.76 19.14 -19.46
C CYS A 77 -11.18 19.22 -18.89
N LEU A 78 -11.38 18.68 -17.69
CA LEU A 78 -12.62 18.86 -16.93
C LEU A 78 -12.57 20.22 -16.22
N VAL A 79 -13.55 21.07 -16.52
CA VAL A 79 -13.61 22.47 -16.08
C VAL A 79 -15.02 22.89 -15.69
N ARG A 80 -15.16 23.82 -14.74
CA ARG A 80 -16.46 24.41 -14.34
C ARG A 80 -16.98 25.47 -15.33
N ASP A 81 -16.15 25.94 -16.24
CA ASP A 81 -16.43 26.99 -17.25
C ASP A 81 -15.48 26.80 -18.44
N ALA A 82 -16.02 26.45 -19.60
CA ALA A 82 -15.25 26.22 -20.82
C ALA A 82 -14.85 27.51 -21.55
N LYS A 83 -15.57 28.63 -21.36
CA LYS A 83 -15.21 29.92 -21.97
C LYS A 83 -13.91 30.44 -21.35
N LYS A 84 -13.89 30.54 -20.02
CA LYS A 84 -12.72 30.94 -19.24
C LYS A 84 -11.57 29.93 -19.36
N ALA A 85 -11.85 28.64 -19.43
CA ALA A 85 -10.81 27.63 -19.68
C ALA A 85 -10.16 27.77 -21.06
N LYS A 86 -10.91 28.15 -22.10
CA LYS A 86 -10.39 28.34 -23.47
C LYS A 86 -9.42 29.51 -23.55
N GLU A 87 -9.65 30.58 -22.80
CA GLU A 87 -8.71 31.70 -22.63
C GLU A 87 -7.44 31.27 -21.88
N MET A 88 -7.59 30.47 -20.82
CA MET A 88 -6.48 30.04 -19.96
C MET A 88 -5.61 28.90 -20.53
N LEU A 89 -6.15 28.07 -21.43
CA LEU A 89 -5.53 26.83 -21.93
C LEU A 89 -5.30 26.81 -23.45
N GLY A 90 -5.93 27.73 -24.19
CA GLY A 90 -5.84 27.82 -25.64
C GLY A 90 -6.62 26.72 -26.39
N LYS A 91 -6.36 26.61 -27.70
CA LYS A 91 -7.10 25.72 -28.62
C LYS A 91 -6.57 24.26 -28.68
N ASN A 92 -5.48 23.95 -27.98
CA ASN A 92 -4.76 22.68 -28.10
C ASN A 92 -5.18 21.63 -27.06
N VAL A 93 -6.35 21.81 -26.43
CA VAL A 93 -6.96 20.89 -25.49
C VAL A 93 -8.43 20.69 -25.82
N GLU A 94 -8.95 19.50 -25.51
CA GLU A 94 -10.38 19.21 -25.53
C GLU A 94 -10.97 19.70 -24.20
N LEU A 95 -12.03 20.52 -24.23
CA LEU A 95 -12.68 21.05 -23.03
C LEU A 95 -14.02 20.34 -22.81
N VAL A 96 -14.29 19.92 -21.58
CA VAL A 96 -15.60 19.38 -21.16
C VAL A 96 -16.04 20.05 -19.86
N GLU A 97 -17.30 20.45 -19.81
CA GLU A 97 -17.85 21.10 -18.62
C GLU A 97 -18.34 20.06 -17.60
N GLY A 98 -18.07 20.32 -16.33
CA GLY A 98 -18.52 19.52 -15.20
C GLY A 98 -17.74 19.82 -13.93
N ASP A 99 -18.28 19.42 -12.78
CA ASP A 99 -17.65 19.57 -11.47
C ASP A 99 -17.63 18.23 -10.74
N ILE A 100 -16.48 17.90 -10.13
CA ILE A 100 -16.31 16.63 -9.42
C ILE A 100 -17.25 16.52 -8.20
N THR A 101 -17.65 17.66 -7.64
CA THR A 101 -18.61 17.79 -6.55
C THR A 101 -20.04 17.37 -6.94
N LEU A 102 -20.36 17.34 -8.24
CA LEU A 102 -21.71 17.08 -8.77
C LEU A 102 -21.69 15.83 -9.68
N PRO A 103 -21.99 14.63 -9.16
CA PRO A 103 -21.89 13.36 -9.90
C PRO A 103 -22.60 13.36 -11.26
N ALA A 104 -23.78 13.99 -11.35
CA ALA A 104 -24.57 14.08 -12.57
C ALA A 104 -23.86 14.81 -13.73
N THR A 105 -22.84 15.62 -13.45
CA THR A 105 -22.05 16.33 -14.48
C THR A 105 -20.91 15.49 -15.06
N LEU A 106 -20.54 14.37 -14.40
CA LEU A 106 -19.47 13.46 -14.83
C LEU A 106 -19.96 12.49 -15.91
N THR A 107 -20.58 13.05 -16.94
CA THR A 107 -21.26 12.34 -18.04
C THR A 107 -20.28 11.53 -18.91
N PRO A 108 -20.79 10.62 -19.78
CA PRO A 108 -19.95 9.91 -20.75
C PRO A 108 -19.15 10.83 -21.69
N LEU A 109 -19.54 12.09 -21.89
CA LEU A 109 -18.73 13.08 -22.62
C LEU A 109 -17.41 13.40 -21.90
N VAL A 110 -17.42 13.38 -20.56
CA VAL A 110 -16.22 13.56 -19.73
C VAL A 110 -15.34 12.31 -19.78
N THR A 111 -15.94 11.12 -19.66
CA THR A 111 -15.21 9.88 -19.32
C THR A 111 -14.89 8.96 -20.51
N ASN A 112 -15.68 8.98 -21.60
CA ASN A 112 -15.49 8.04 -22.72
C ASN A 112 -14.12 8.17 -23.38
N ASN A 113 -13.50 7.02 -23.68
CA ASN A 113 -12.18 6.88 -24.35
C ASN A 113 -10.99 7.46 -23.56
N VAL A 114 -11.15 7.74 -22.27
CA VAL A 114 -10.07 8.20 -21.40
C VAL A 114 -9.16 7.02 -21.02
N ALA A 115 -7.89 7.08 -21.43
CA ALA A 115 -6.90 6.03 -21.17
C ALA A 115 -6.15 6.22 -19.84
N ALA A 116 -6.17 7.43 -19.27
CA ALA A 116 -5.67 7.73 -17.92
C ALA A 116 -6.30 9.04 -17.40
N VAL A 117 -6.32 9.21 -16.08
CA VAL A 117 -6.83 10.39 -15.38
C VAL A 117 -5.73 10.96 -14.50
N ILE A 118 -5.52 12.28 -14.56
CA ILE A 118 -4.70 13.01 -13.59
C ILE A 118 -5.60 14.02 -12.88
N CYS A 119 -5.83 13.78 -11.59
CA CYS A 119 -6.64 14.62 -10.74
C CYS A 119 -5.75 15.69 -10.07
N CYS A 120 -5.89 16.95 -10.50
CA CYS A 120 -5.19 18.11 -9.96
C CYS A 120 -6.15 19.08 -9.25
N THR A 121 -7.32 18.59 -8.81
CA THR A 121 -8.25 19.36 -7.98
C THR A 121 -7.74 19.46 -6.55
N GLY A 122 -8.28 20.44 -5.84
CA GLY A 122 -8.14 20.62 -4.40
C GLY A 122 -8.95 21.86 -4.00
N THR A 123 -9.25 21.98 -2.72
CA THR A 123 -10.03 23.10 -2.17
C THR A 123 -9.37 24.43 -2.48
N LYS A 124 -10.15 25.40 -2.97
CA LYS A 124 -9.67 26.77 -3.16
C LYS A 124 -9.52 27.45 -1.79
N VAL A 125 -8.27 27.72 -1.44
CA VAL A 125 -7.87 28.62 -0.35
C VAL A 125 -7.43 29.95 -0.96
N GLN A 126 -7.89 31.07 -0.40
CA GLN A 126 -7.49 32.43 -0.77
C GLN A 126 -7.26 33.27 0.49
N PRO A 127 -6.56 34.41 0.44
CA PRO A 127 -6.43 35.26 1.63
C PRO A 127 -7.73 36.04 1.88
N VAL A 128 -8.08 36.25 3.15
CA VAL A 128 -9.25 37.04 3.59
C VAL A 128 -9.20 38.48 3.03
N GLU A 129 -7.99 39.04 2.92
CA GLU A 129 -7.77 40.36 2.33
C GLU A 129 -6.57 40.35 1.36
N GLY A 130 -6.69 41.08 0.25
CA GLY A 130 -5.54 41.70 -0.42
C GLY A 130 -4.85 40.96 -1.58
N ASP A 131 -5.35 39.81 -2.06
CA ASP A 131 -4.82 39.16 -3.28
C ASP A 131 -5.10 40.05 -4.51
N THR A 132 -4.06 40.41 -5.27
CA THR A 132 -4.24 40.97 -6.62
C THR A 132 -4.37 39.82 -7.63
N PRO A 133 -5.06 40.00 -8.78
CA PRO A 133 -5.22 38.93 -9.77
C PRO A 133 -3.92 38.28 -10.27
N THR A 134 -2.80 39.01 -10.14
CA THR A 134 -1.44 38.64 -10.53
C THR A 134 -0.62 38.00 -9.40
N ARG A 135 -1.07 38.06 -8.14
CA ARG A 135 -0.36 37.58 -6.93
C ARG A 135 1.03 38.19 -6.69
N GLU A 136 1.29 39.40 -7.17
CA GLU A 136 2.59 40.08 -7.05
C GLU A 136 3.14 40.08 -5.61
N LYS A 137 2.26 40.33 -4.62
CA LYS A 137 2.63 40.41 -3.19
C LYS A 137 3.14 39.09 -2.60
N TYR A 138 2.76 37.93 -3.15
CA TYR A 138 3.28 36.64 -2.70
C TYR A 138 4.77 36.45 -2.98
N TYR A 139 5.35 37.21 -3.92
CA TYR A 139 6.77 37.15 -4.29
C TYR A 139 7.61 38.29 -3.68
N GLN A 140 7.00 39.22 -2.93
CA GLN A 140 7.65 40.41 -2.36
C GLN A 140 8.21 40.20 -0.94
N GLY A 141 8.13 38.99 -0.40
CA GLY A 141 8.66 38.62 0.93
C GLY A 141 7.58 38.51 2.00
N ILE A 142 7.46 37.30 2.56
CA ILE A 142 6.79 36.87 3.81
C ILE A 142 5.70 37.78 4.44
N LYS A 143 4.76 38.32 3.66
CA LYS A 143 3.46 38.75 4.21
C LYS A 143 2.49 37.58 4.19
N PHE A 144 2.45 36.83 5.28
CA PHE A 144 1.47 35.76 5.47
C PHE A 144 0.10 36.37 5.76
N TYR A 145 -0.80 36.31 4.77
CA TYR A 145 -2.19 36.71 4.92
C TYR A 145 -2.99 35.57 5.55
N MET A 146 -3.98 35.90 6.38
CA MET A 146 -4.89 34.90 6.94
C MET A 146 -5.65 34.21 5.80
N PRO A 147 -5.62 32.87 5.69
CA PRO A 147 -6.34 32.15 4.66
C PRO A 147 -7.82 31.95 5.04
N GLU A 148 -8.69 32.06 4.05
CA GLU A 148 -10.07 31.57 4.07
C GLU A 148 -10.27 30.45 3.05
N VAL A 149 -11.28 29.63 3.30
CA VAL A 149 -11.62 28.45 2.50
C VAL A 149 -12.90 28.72 1.72
N VAL A 150 -12.86 28.56 0.39
CA VAL A 150 -13.95 29.00 -0.51
C VAL A 150 -14.86 27.85 -0.97
N ASP A 151 -14.32 26.63 -1.07
CA ASP A 151 -15.13 25.40 -1.25
C ASP A 151 -15.22 24.64 0.09
N VAL A 152 -16.21 23.75 0.26
CA VAL A 152 -16.24 22.83 1.43
C VAL A 152 -15.18 21.73 1.24
N PRO A 153 -14.22 21.55 2.17
CA PRO A 153 -13.12 20.58 2.01
C PRO A 153 -13.54 19.13 1.79
N GLU A 154 -14.52 18.64 2.56
CA GLU A 154 -15.04 17.28 2.38
C GLU A 154 -15.58 17.04 0.96
N ILE A 155 -16.34 18.02 0.43
CA ILE A 155 -17.03 17.87 -0.85
C ILE A 155 -16.03 17.86 -2.01
N VAL A 156 -14.92 18.61 -1.91
CA VAL A 156 -13.89 18.66 -2.97
C VAL A 156 -12.86 17.54 -2.85
N GLU A 157 -12.26 17.36 -1.67
CA GLU A 157 -11.08 16.50 -1.50
C GLU A 157 -11.44 15.02 -1.33
N TYR A 158 -12.58 14.72 -0.69
CA TYR A 158 -13.04 13.35 -0.45
C TYR A 158 -14.18 12.94 -1.40
N GLN A 159 -15.33 13.61 -1.31
CA GLN A 159 -16.53 13.19 -2.05
C GLN A 159 -16.32 13.36 -3.55
N GLY A 160 -15.79 14.51 -3.99
CA GLY A 160 -15.50 14.79 -5.40
C GLY A 160 -14.44 13.86 -5.98
N LEU A 161 -13.42 13.49 -5.21
CA LEU A 161 -12.43 12.51 -5.65
C LEU A 161 -13.06 11.13 -5.89
N ASN A 162 -13.88 10.64 -4.94
CA ASN A 162 -14.63 9.40 -5.09
C ASN A 162 -15.59 9.45 -6.30
N ASN A 163 -16.34 10.55 -6.48
CA ASN A 163 -17.23 10.74 -7.62
C ASN A 163 -16.48 10.58 -8.96
N LEU A 164 -15.32 11.23 -9.10
CA LEU A 164 -14.47 11.12 -10.29
C LEU A 164 -13.93 9.69 -10.47
N VAL A 165 -13.50 9.03 -9.39
CA VAL A 165 -13.02 7.64 -9.42
C VAL A 165 -14.10 6.67 -9.87
N GLN A 166 -15.34 6.77 -9.36
CA GLN A 166 -16.43 5.89 -9.82
C GLN A 166 -16.81 6.16 -11.28
N ALA A 167 -16.90 7.44 -11.69
CA ALA A 167 -17.31 7.81 -13.06
C ALA A 167 -16.35 7.29 -14.15
N VAL A 168 -15.06 7.19 -13.84
CA VAL A 168 -14.03 6.66 -14.79
C VAL A 168 -13.74 5.17 -14.62
N ARG A 169 -14.30 4.51 -13.59
CA ARG A 169 -13.96 3.13 -13.18
C ARG A 169 -14.15 2.08 -14.27
N SER A 170 -15.12 2.27 -15.16
CA SER A 170 -15.40 1.38 -16.30
C SER A 170 -14.49 1.63 -17.52
N GLN A 171 -13.83 2.79 -17.58
CA GLN A 171 -12.97 3.21 -18.69
C GLN A 171 -11.50 2.84 -18.45
N LEU A 172 -11.08 2.81 -17.19
CA LEU A 172 -9.70 2.58 -16.80
C LEU A 172 -9.41 1.09 -16.55
N SER A 173 -8.40 0.54 -17.25
CA SER A 173 -7.83 -0.75 -16.89
C SER A 173 -7.31 -0.71 -15.45
N GLN A 174 -7.69 -1.69 -14.63
CA GLN A 174 -7.11 -1.85 -13.29
C GLN A 174 -5.58 -1.98 -13.36
N ALA A 175 -4.87 -1.55 -12.32
CA ALA A 175 -3.44 -1.79 -12.21
C ALA A 175 -3.17 -3.29 -12.06
N GLY A 176 -1.97 -3.75 -12.45
CA GLY A 176 -1.59 -5.15 -12.29
C GLY A 176 -1.62 -5.58 -10.82
N LYS A 177 -2.35 -6.66 -10.55
CA LYS A 177 -2.44 -7.31 -9.25
C LYS A 177 -2.46 -8.82 -9.46
N LYS A 178 -1.56 -9.54 -8.80
CA LYS A 178 -1.54 -11.01 -8.75
C LYS A 178 -1.90 -11.43 -7.34
N THR A 179 -3.11 -11.95 -7.16
CA THR A 179 -3.54 -12.54 -5.89
C THR A 179 -2.65 -13.73 -5.56
N ILE A 180 -2.16 -13.78 -4.32
CA ILE A 180 -1.40 -14.92 -3.78
C ILE A 180 -2.30 -15.68 -2.79
N PHE A 181 -3.03 -14.95 -1.94
CA PHE A 181 -4.09 -15.49 -1.09
C PHE A 181 -5.31 -14.57 -1.11
N ASP A 182 -6.49 -15.16 -1.27
CA ASP A 182 -7.80 -14.55 -1.02
C ASP A 182 -8.46 -15.35 0.11
N PHE A 183 -8.51 -14.79 1.32
CA PHE A 183 -9.10 -15.49 2.46
C PHE A 183 -10.64 -15.31 2.53
N THR A 184 -11.21 -14.49 1.65
CA THR A 184 -12.67 -14.42 1.43
C THR A 184 -13.17 -15.57 0.56
N LYS A 185 -12.27 -16.16 -0.25
CA LYS A 185 -12.49 -17.32 -1.14
C LYS A 185 -11.35 -18.33 -0.94
N PRO A 186 -11.27 -18.97 0.23
CA PRO A 186 -10.21 -19.90 0.53
C PRO A 186 -10.17 -21.05 -0.48
N SER A 187 -8.97 -21.35 -0.97
CA SER A 187 -8.68 -22.70 -1.49
C SER A 187 -8.79 -23.72 -0.36
N GLU A 188 -9.03 -24.98 -0.70
CA GLU A 188 -9.03 -26.03 0.31
C GLU A 188 -7.64 -26.15 0.98
N ASP A 189 -7.70 -26.44 2.28
CA ASP A 189 -6.64 -26.59 3.26
C ASP A 189 -5.60 -25.44 3.48
N LEU A 190 -6.03 -24.48 4.30
CA LEU A 190 -5.16 -23.47 4.89
C LEU A 190 -4.08 -24.04 5.83
N LYS A 191 -4.30 -25.21 6.45
CA LYS A 191 -3.38 -25.85 7.41
C LYS A 191 -2.28 -26.64 6.71
N GLU A 192 -2.56 -27.23 5.55
CA GLU A 192 -1.52 -27.80 4.69
C GLU A 192 -0.68 -26.72 4.01
N THR A 193 -1.19 -25.48 3.94
CA THR A 193 -0.45 -24.34 3.40
C THR A 193 0.38 -23.59 4.45
N TRP A 194 -0.17 -23.30 5.64
CA TRP A 194 0.48 -22.46 6.67
C TRP A 194 0.71 -23.20 7.99
N GLY A 195 1.95 -23.20 8.47
CA GLY A 195 2.35 -23.79 9.75
C GLY A 195 2.85 -22.75 10.76
N ALA A 196 2.69 -23.05 12.05
CA ALA A 196 3.22 -22.24 13.14
C ALA A 196 4.74 -22.42 13.31
N LEU A 197 5.42 -21.34 13.70
CA LEU A 197 6.86 -21.24 13.92
C LEU A 197 7.13 -20.28 15.08
N ASP A 198 6.71 -20.69 16.28
CA ASP A 198 6.76 -19.88 17.50
C ASP A 198 8.06 -20.09 18.30
N ASP A 199 8.25 -19.28 19.35
CA ASP A 199 9.46 -19.31 20.19
C ASP A 199 9.69 -20.60 21.00
N ILE A 200 8.74 -21.54 21.01
CA ILE A 200 8.92 -22.92 21.54
C ILE A 200 10.17 -23.59 20.93
N VAL A 201 10.51 -23.28 19.67
CA VAL A 201 11.76 -23.74 19.01
C VAL A 201 13.02 -23.37 19.82
N MET A 202 12.98 -22.25 20.54
CA MET A 202 14.05 -21.74 21.41
C MET A 202 13.81 -22.01 22.90
N GLY A 203 12.79 -22.81 23.26
CA GLY A 203 12.36 -23.10 24.63
C GLY A 203 11.31 -22.14 25.22
N GLY A 204 10.81 -21.19 24.43
CA GLY A 204 9.73 -20.27 24.78
C GLY A 204 8.38 -20.97 25.01
N THR A 205 7.36 -20.18 25.38
CA THR A 205 6.01 -20.68 25.71
C THR A 205 4.91 -19.95 24.94
N SER A 206 5.24 -19.36 23.78
CA SER A 206 4.26 -18.73 22.91
C SER A 206 3.61 -19.75 21.97
N GLU A 207 2.33 -19.55 21.66
CA GLU A 207 1.58 -20.43 20.77
C GLU A 207 0.73 -19.60 19.81
N SER A 208 0.75 -19.95 18.52
CA SER A 208 -0.07 -19.32 17.50
C SER A 208 -0.67 -20.31 16.50
N SER A 209 -1.69 -19.82 15.78
CA SER A 209 -2.32 -20.53 14.67
C SER A 209 -2.77 -19.52 13.62
N ILE A 210 -2.99 -20.00 12.39
CA ILE A 210 -3.81 -19.31 11.40
C ILE A 210 -5.00 -20.20 11.04
N ARG A 211 -6.19 -19.61 11.02
CA ARG A 211 -7.45 -20.30 10.71
C ARG A 211 -8.40 -19.36 9.96
N LEU A 212 -9.40 -19.92 9.29
CA LEU A 212 -10.47 -19.11 8.71
C LEU A 212 -11.43 -18.63 9.82
N ALA A 213 -11.84 -17.37 9.74
CA ALA A 213 -12.86 -16.73 10.57
C ALA A 213 -13.40 -15.48 9.84
N ASP A 214 -14.70 -15.23 9.88
CA ASP A 214 -15.33 -13.98 9.38
C ASP A 214 -14.96 -13.62 7.92
N ASN A 215 -14.88 -14.61 7.03
CA ASN A 215 -14.37 -14.49 5.64
C ASN A 215 -12.95 -13.90 5.56
N SER A 216 -12.10 -14.21 6.55
CA SER A 216 -10.71 -13.77 6.64
C SER A 216 -9.80 -14.88 7.20
N GLY A 217 -8.49 -14.75 7.00
CA GLY A 217 -7.48 -15.55 7.68
C GLY A 217 -7.12 -14.88 9.00
N LEU A 218 -7.46 -15.50 10.12
CA LEU A 218 -7.13 -15.03 11.47
C LEU A 218 -5.83 -15.68 11.95
N PHE A 219 -4.73 -14.92 11.94
CA PHE A 219 -3.49 -15.24 12.64
C PHE A 219 -3.61 -14.74 14.08
N ALA A 220 -3.67 -15.67 15.05
CA ALA A 220 -3.92 -15.34 16.45
C ALA A 220 -3.34 -16.39 17.42
N GLY A 221 -3.24 -16.01 18.69
CA GLY A 221 -2.70 -16.85 19.75
C GLY A 221 -2.29 -16.04 20.97
N ASN A 222 -1.29 -16.53 21.70
CA ASN A 222 -0.75 -15.89 22.90
C ASN A 222 0.79 -15.85 22.85
N VAL A 223 1.37 -14.65 22.95
CA VAL A 223 2.82 -14.45 22.95
C VAL A 223 3.33 -14.19 24.37
N SER A 224 4.33 -14.97 24.77
CA SER A 224 4.98 -14.96 26.09
C SER A 224 6.36 -14.32 26.00
N VAL A 225 6.90 -13.87 27.14
CA VAL A 225 8.33 -13.51 27.28
C VAL A 225 9.06 -14.41 28.28
N ALA A 226 8.41 -15.48 28.74
CA ALA A 226 9.03 -16.51 29.56
C ALA A 226 10.07 -17.30 28.74
N ASN A 227 11.02 -17.95 29.45
CA ASN A 227 12.05 -18.82 28.86
C ASN A 227 12.82 -18.20 27.67
N SER A 228 13.13 -16.90 27.74
CA SER A 228 13.79 -16.15 26.64
C SER A 228 12.97 -16.05 25.33
N GLY A 229 11.67 -16.37 25.39
CA GLY A 229 10.71 -16.14 24.32
C GLY A 229 10.39 -14.66 24.07
N GLY A 230 9.40 -14.46 23.22
CA GLY A 230 8.96 -13.15 22.74
C GLY A 230 8.59 -13.15 21.27
N PHE A 231 8.29 -14.28 20.63
CA PHE A 231 7.77 -14.26 19.26
C PHE A 231 6.80 -15.39 18.92
N VAL A 232 5.89 -15.06 18.01
CA VAL A 232 4.90 -15.93 17.38
C VAL A 232 4.93 -15.71 15.88
N SER A 233 4.74 -16.77 15.10
CA SER A 233 4.80 -16.67 13.64
C SER A 233 4.05 -17.78 12.94
N VAL A 234 3.45 -17.45 11.79
CA VAL A 234 2.99 -18.44 10.80
C VAL A 234 3.75 -18.24 9.50
N ARG A 235 4.19 -19.36 8.89
CA ARG A 235 4.94 -19.41 7.63
C ARG A 235 4.27 -20.39 6.69
N THR A 236 4.19 -20.04 5.40
CA THR A 236 3.76 -21.01 4.37
C THR A 236 4.78 -22.13 4.26
N ARG A 237 4.35 -23.34 3.90
CA ARG A 237 5.25 -24.30 3.24
C ARG A 237 5.89 -23.63 2.00
N ASN A 238 6.98 -24.20 1.51
CA ASN A 238 7.56 -23.70 0.27
C ASN A 238 6.56 -23.90 -0.87
N PHE A 239 6.37 -22.88 -1.71
CA PHE A 239 5.59 -22.98 -2.93
C PHE A 239 6.32 -23.88 -3.92
N ASP A 240 5.61 -24.86 -4.46
CA ASP A 240 6.09 -25.74 -5.53
C ASP A 240 5.05 -25.73 -6.68
N PRO A 241 5.39 -25.15 -7.85
CA PRO A 241 6.60 -24.40 -8.14
C PRO A 241 6.68 -23.06 -7.37
N PRO A 242 7.88 -22.47 -7.21
CA PRO A 242 8.06 -21.12 -6.67
C PRO A 242 7.26 -20.06 -7.45
N ILE A 243 6.81 -19.01 -6.76
CA ILE A 243 5.96 -17.98 -7.36
C ILE A 243 6.81 -16.91 -8.05
N ASP A 244 6.75 -16.87 -9.39
CA ASP A 244 7.26 -15.74 -10.17
C ASP A 244 6.40 -14.47 -9.94
N LEU A 245 7.04 -13.42 -9.44
CA LEU A 245 6.52 -12.06 -9.24
C LEU A 245 7.33 -11.02 -10.05
N THR A 246 8.05 -11.44 -11.09
CA THR A 246 8.87 -10.55 -11.94
C THR A 246 8.03 -9.42 -12.54
N GLY A 247 8.54 -8.19 -12.42
CA GLY A 247 7.87 -6.97 -12.88
C GLY A 247 6.80 -6.42 -11.93
N PHE A 248 6.43 -7.11 -10.86
CA PHE A 248 5.67 -6.51 -9.75
C PHE A 248 6.59 -5.61 -8.90
N SER A 249 5.99 -4.66 -8.19
CA SER A 249 6.71 -3.63 -7.42
C SER A 249 6.79 -3.95 -5.93
N GLY A 250 5.94 -4.85 -5.43
CA GLY A 250 5.88 -5.20 -4.02
C GLY A 250 4.67 -6.06 -3.66
N ILE A 251 4.50 -6.29 -2.36
CA ILE A 251 3.36 -7.02 -1.78
C ILE A 251 2.35 -6.03 -1.17
N GLU A 252 1.07 -6.27 -1.40
CA GLU A 252 -0.07 -5.59 -0.78
C GLU A 252 -0.76 -6.58 0.16
N LEU A 253 -0.83 -6.23 1.45
CA LEU A 253 -1.57 -6.95 2.48
C LEU A 253 -2.82 -6.15 2.86
N ARG A 254 -3.98 -6.80 2.89
CA ARG A 254 -5.23 -6.20 3.39
C ARG A 254 -5.55 -6.82 4.74
N VAL A 255 -5.39 -6.05 5.81
CA VAL A 255 -5.33 -6.56 7.20
C VAL A 255 -6.08 -5.70 8.20
N LYS A 256 -6.56 -6.32 9.28
CA LYS A 256 -7.13 -5.66 10.46
C LYS A 256 -6.48 -6.26 11.70
N GLY A 257 -5.85 -5.42 12.52
CA GLY A 257 -5.07 -5.86 13.67
C GLY A 257 -5.56 -5.32 15.00
N ASP A 258 -4.78 -5.61 16.03
CA ASP A 258 -4.98 -5.26 17.44
C ASP A 258 -4.18 -4.02 17.88
N GLY A 259 -3.64 -3.25 16.95
CA GLY A 259 -2.80 -2.07 17.21
C GLY A 259 -1.32 -2.39 17.47
N LYS A 260 -0.95 -3.68 17.58
CA LYS A 260 0.45 -4.12 17.65
C LYS A 260 1.15 -3.92 16.30
N ARG A 261 2.48 -4.02 16.33
CA ARG A 261 3.37 -3.94 15.16
C ARG A 261 3.89 -5.32 14.79
N TYR A 262 3.68 -5.69 13.53
CA TYR A 262 3.93 -7.01 12.96
C TYR A 262 5.03 -6.95 11.89
N LYS A 263 5.63 -8.10 11.57
CA LYS A 263 6.55 -8.26 10.45
C LYS A 263 5.93 -9.14 9.37
N PHE A 264 6.08 -8.71 8.12
CA PHE A 264 5.97 -9.57 6.95
C PHE A 264 7.38 -10.02 6.54
N ILE A 265 7.52 -11.28 6.16
CA ILE A 265 8.79 -11.89 5.73
C ILE A 265 8.54 -12.68 4.45
N ILE A 266 9.36 -12.45 3.43
CA ILE A 266 9.33 -13.15 2.14
C ILE A 266 10.70 -13.78 1.86
N ARG A 267 10.73 -14.93 1.19
CA ARG A 267 11.98 -15.63 0.80
C ARG A 267 11.96 -16.00 -0.67
N SER A 268 13.15 -16.04 -1.27
CA SER A 268 13.41 -16.56 -2.63
C SER A 268 14.35 -17.77 -2.63
N ASP A 269 14.60 -18.37 -1.45
CA ASP A 269 15.42 -19.56 -1.25
C ASP A 269 14.54 -20.62 -0.57
N ALA A 270 14.59 -21.86 -1.06
CA ALA A 270 13.84 -22.98 -0.48
C ALA A 270 14.43 -23.48 0.85
N LYS A 271 15.66 -23.07 1.21
CA LYS A 271 16.29 -23.44 2.49
C LYS A 271 15.41 -23.07 3.68
N TRP A 272 15.35 -23.98 4.66
CA TRP A 272 14.56 -23.80 5.88
C TRP A 272 14.95 -22.53 6.64
N ASP A 273 16.23 -22.38 7.00
CA ASP A 273 16.78 -21.20 7.68
C ASP A 273 17.51 -20.28 6.68
N GLY A 274 16.86 -19.99 5.55
CA GLY A 274 17.34 -19.04 4.54
C GLY A 274 17.09 -17.58 4.92
N ILE A 275 17.85 -16.65 4.31
CA ILE A 275 17.69 -15.20 4.47
C ILE A 275 16.24 -14.80 4.22
N GLY A 276 15.64 -14.12 5.20
CA GLY A 276 14.30 -13.55 5.11
C GLY A 276 14.36 -12.08 4.74
N TYR A 277 13.62 -11.67 3.73
CA TYR A 277 13.45 -10.27 3.37
C TYR A 277 12.24 -9.73 4.14
N CYS A 278 12.46 -8.77 5.03
CA CYS A 278 11.52 -8.38 6.07
C CYS A 278 11.00 -6.94 5.92
N TYR A 279 9.76 -6.71 6.34
CA TYR A 279 9.18 -5.38 6.50
C TYR A 279 8.28 -5.32 7.74
N SER A 280 8.55 -4.37 8.65
CA SER A 280 7.81 -4.19 9.90
C SER A 280 6.75 -3.07 9.79
N PHE A 281 5.48 -3.41 10.01
CA PHE A 281 4.33 -2.52 9.84
C PHE A 281 3.45 -2.41 11.08
N ASP A 282 2.87 -1.22 11.29
CA ASP A 282 1.92 -0.95 12.36
C ASP A 282 0.49 -1.30 11.93
N THR A 283 -0.28 -1.90 12.84
CA THR A 283 -1.74 -2.01 12.66
C THR A 283 -2.48 -0.90 13.41
N VAL A 284 -3.77 -0.72 13.08
CA VAL A 284 -4.69 0.14 13.81
C VAL A 284 -5.78 -0.75 14.41
N TYR A 285 -6.05 -0.59 15.71
CA TYR A 285 -6.96 -1.47 16.46
C TYR A 285 -8.34 -1.57 15.81
N ASN A 286 -8.72 -2.78 15.41
CA ASN A 286 -10.00 -3.13 14.77
C ASN A 286 -10.36 -2.32 13.50
N ILE A 287 -9.37 -1.72 12.81
CA ILE A 287 -9.59 -1.00 11.54
C ILE A 287 -8.85 -1.72 10.40
N TRP A 288 -9.58 -1.97 9.29
CA TRP A 288 -9.03 -2.58 8.08
C TRP A 288 -8.13 -1.59 7.31
N ILE A 289 -6.83 -1.86 7.30
CA ILE A 289 -5.81 -1.10 6.58
C ILE A 289 -5.26 -1.88 5.40
N THR A 290 -4.68 -1.16 4.43
CA THR A 290 -3.95 -1.75 3.30
C THR A 290 -2.48 -1.40 3.46
N VAL A 291 -1.65 -2.40 3.71
CA VAL A 291 -0.19 -2.25 3.86
C VAL A 291 0.45 -2.55 2.51
N ARG A 292 1.22 -1.60 1.97
CA ARG A 292 2.08 -1.83 0.81
C ARG A 292 3.52 -1.99 1.27
N ILE A 293 4.19 -2.95 0.66
CA ILE A 293 5.55 -3.41 0.99
C ILE A 293 6.34 -3.43 -0.32
N PRO A 294 7.03 -2.33 -0.69
CA PRO A 294 7.88 -2.28 -1.87
C PRO A 294 9.02 -3.30 -1.77
N PHE A 295 9.37 -3.96 -2.88
CA PHE A 295 10.46 -4.96 -2.88
C PHE A 295 11.84 -4.35 -2.59
N ASP A 296 12.02 -3.04 -2.81
CA ASP A 296 13.23 -2.28 -2.53
C ASP A 296 13.30 -1.66 -1.12
N GLU A 297 12.20 -1.69 -0.36
CA GLU A 297 12.16 -1.34 1.08
C GLU A 297 12.33 -2.59 1.99
N LEU A 298 12.46 -3.78 1.42
CA LEU A 298 12.67 -5.02 2.17
C LEU A 298 14.08 -5.12 2.75
N ILE A 299 14.17 -5.32 4.06
CA ILE A 299 15.43 -5.48 4.79
C ILE A 299 15.83 -6.97 4.81
N PRO A 300 16.96 -7.38 4.22
CA PRO A 300 17.45 -8.76 4.30
C PRO A 300 17.96 -9.07 5.70
N VAL A 301 17.45 -10.14 6.33
CA VAL A 301 17.85 -10.58 7.67
C VAL A 301 18.17 -12.07 7.72
N PHE A 302 19.11 -12.42 8.60
CA PHE A 302 19.32 -13.78 9.07
C PHE A 302 19.17 -13.79 10.60
N ARG A 303 18.24 -14.61 11.11
CA ARG A 303 17.90 -14.70 12.55
C ARG A 303 17.78 -13.33 13.24
N ALA A 304 16.96 -12.44 12.65
CA ALA A 304 16.68 -11.06 13.06
C ALA A 304 17.87 -10.06 13.05
N LYS A 305 19.07 -10.46 12.60
CA LYS A 305 20.17 -9.53 12.29
C LYS A 305 20.15 -9.14 10.82
N THR A 306 20.38 -7.87 10.52
CA THR A 306 20.43 -7.33 9.16
C THR A 306 21.69 -7.83 8.44
N VAL A 307 21.52 -8.35 7.22
CA VAL A 307 22.62 -8.84 6.38
C VAL A 307 23.10 -7.71 5.47
N LYS A 308 24.26 -7.13 5.78
CA LYS A 308 24.92 -6.16 4.91
C LYS A 308 25.34 -6.81 3.60
N ASP A 309 25.34 -6.03 2.53
CA ASP A 309 25.82 -6.40 1.19
C ASP A 309 25.15 -7.65 0.59
N CYS A 310 23.98 -8.01 1.12
CA CYS A 310 23.10 -9.04 0.57
C CYS A 310 22.53 -8.59 -0.79
N PRO A 311 22.39 -9.50 -1.77
CA PRO A 311 21.56 -9.27 -2.94
C PRO A 311 20.14 -8.81 -2.59
N LYS A 312 19.45 -8.16 -3.54
CA LYS A 312 18.01 -7.92 -3.43
C LYS A 312 17.24 -9.24 -3.59
N LEU A 313 16.00 -9.26 -3.09
CA LEU A 313 15.05 -10.37 -3.28
C LEU A 313 14.96 -10.76 -4.77
N ASP A 314 15.18 -12.03 -5.07
CA ASP A 314 14.89 -12.57 -6.40
C ASP A 314 13.37 -12.75 -6.54
N THR A 315 12.73 -11.85 -7.28
CA THR A 315 11.29 -11.88 -7.51
C THR A 315 10.84 -13.01 -8.44
N SER A 316 11.75 -13.69 -9.14
CA SER A 316 11.40 -14.75 -10.10
C SER A 316 11.09 -16.10 -9.44
N SER A 317 11.54 -16.31 -8.20
CA SER A 317 11.48 -17.59 -7.50
C SER A 317 11.10 -17.42 -6.03
N ILE A 318 9.94 -16.81 -5.74
CA ILE A 318 9.47 -16.66 -4.35
C ILE A 318 9.12 -18.03 -3.77
N SER A 319 9.83 -18.41 -2.70
CA SER A 319 9.70 -19.72 -2.06
C SER A 319 8.64 -19.75 -0.97
N SER A 320 8.55 -18.74 -0.11
CA SER A 320 7.60 -18.76 1.02
C SER A 320 7.29 -17.37 1.58
N LEU A 321 6.10 -17.23 2.17
CA LEU A 321 5.66 -16.05 2.92
C LEU A 321 5.54 -16.36 4.42
N GLN A 322 5.70 -15.36 5.26
CA GLN A 322 5.63 -15.49 6.72
C GLN A 322 5.14 -14.20 7.38
N LEU A 323 4.35 -14.36 8.44
CA LEU A 323 3.85 -13.29 9.31
C LEU A 323 4.35 -13.53 10.73
N MET A 324 4.77 -12.47 11.43
CA MET A 324 5.35 -12.58 12.77
C MET A 324 4.94 -11.40 13.66
N LEU A 325 4.69 -11.67 14.94
CA LEU A 325 4.74 -10.69 16.01
C LEU A 325 5.94 -11.03 16.90
N SER A 326 6.79 -10.05 17.20
CA SER A 326 7.99 -10.25 18.01
C SER A 326 8.29 -9.06 18.92
N LYS A 327 8.87 -9.35 20.08
CA LYS A 327 9.47 -8.42 21.04
C LYS A 327 10.62 -7.61 20.43
N PHE A 328 11.32 -8.18 19.45
CA PHE A 328 12.49 -7.57 18.82
C PHE A 328 12.20 -7.11 17.39
N GLU A 329 12.76 -5.97 17.02
CA GLU A 329 12.84 -5.46 15.66
C GLU A 329 14.09 -6.03 14.96
N TYR A 330 14.87 -5.19 14.29
CA TYR A 330 16.12 -5.55 13.64
C TYR A 330 17.30 -5.35 14.61
N ASP A 331 18.33 -6.19 14.48
CA ASP A 331 19.63 -6.01 15.16
C ASP A 331 19.56 -5.88 16.70
N GLY A 332 18.52 -6.46 17.31
CA GLY A 332 18.29 -6.47 18.76
C GLY A 332 17.51 -5.27 19.31
N ALA A 333 17.10 -4.32 18.47
CA ALA A 333 16.18 -3.25 18.87
C ALA A 333 14.85 -3.81 19.39
N LEU A 334 14.16 -3.10 20.28
CA LEU A 334 12.85 -3.51 20.80
C LEU A 334 11.71 -3.03 19.90
N ASN A 335 10.65 -3.84 19.78
CA ASN A 335 9.41 -3.46 19.11
C ASN A 335 8.60 -2.51 20.03
N PRO A 336 8.38 -1.24 19.63
CA PRO A 336 7.72 -0.24 20.48
C PRO A 336 6.22 -0.47 20.68
N LYS A 337 5.63 -1.43 19.96
CA LYS A 337 4.22 -1.83 20.06
C LYS A 337 4.04 -3.32 20.36
N PHE A 338 5.04 -3.93 21.00
CA PHE A 338 4.92 -5.28 21.53
C PHE A 338 4.31 -5.26 22.95
N SER A 339 3.36 -6.15 23.19
CA SER A 339 2.92 -6.53 24.53
C SER A 339 2.67 -8.05 24.59
N PRO A 340 3.08 -8.73 25.67
CA PRO A 340 2.77 -10.14 25.89
C PRO A 340 1.26 -10.34 26.15
N GLY A 341 0.81 -11.58 26.09
CA GLY A 341 -0.60 -11.97 26.17
C GLY A 341 -1.17 -12.26 24.78
N THR A 342 -2.48 -12.13 24.64
CA THR A 342 -3.19 -12.41 23.38
C THR A 342 -2.83 -11.42 22.27
N PHE A 343 -2.93 -11.88 21.04
CA PHE A 343 -2.79 -11.07 19.83
C PHE A 343 -3.73 -11.56 18.72
N GLN A 344 -4.05 -10.68 17.78
CA GLN A 344 -4.82 -11.04 16.58
C GLN A 344 -4.53 -10.14 15.36
N LEU A 345 -4.41 -10.79 14.20
CA LEU A 345 -4.31 -10.18 12.88
C LEU A 345 -5.25 -10.93 11.91
N GLN A 346 -6.33 -10.27 11.49
CA GLN A 346 -7.18 -10.76 10.40
C GLN A 346 -6.62 -10.29 9.05
N LEU A 347 -6.63 -11.18 8.06
CA LEU A 347 -6.17 -10.95 6.69
C LEU A 347 -7.31 -11.23 5.71
N GLU A 348 -7.64 -10.25 4.86
CA GLU A 348 -8.62 -10.39 3.77
C GLU A 348 -7.92 -10.96 2.53
N SER A 349 -6.75 -10.43 2.17
CA SER A 349 -5.95 -10.88 1.03
C SER A 349 -4.45 -10.55 1.15
N ILE A 350 -3.65 -11.33 0.42
CA ILE A 350 -2.23 -11.08 0.12
C ILE A 350 -2.08 -11.09 -1.40
N SER A 351 -1.40 -10.10 -1.97
CA SER A 351 -1.21 -9.99 -3.43
C SER A 351 0.08 -9.29 -3.77
N ALA A 352 0.64 -9.54 -4.95
CA ALA A 352 1.63 -8.65 -5.56
C ALA A 352 0.95 -7.49 -6.28
N TYR A 353 1.48 -6.27 -6.16
CA TYR A 353 0.98 -5.07 -6.84
C TYR A 353 2.02 -4.50 -7.82
N GLY A 354 1.58 -3.78 -8.85
CA GLY A 354 2.44 -3.21 -9.89
C GLY A 354 2.27 -3.96 -11.20
N GLY A 355 3.34 -4.58 -11.72
CA GLY A 355 3.29 -5.31 -12.97
C GLY A 355 3.25 -4.40 -14.19
N GLN A 356 3.08 -5.00 -15.38
CA GLN A 356 3.11 -4.28 -16.66
C GLN A 356 2.01 -3.22 -16.81
N VAL A 357 0.87 -3.40 -16.13
CA VAL A 357 -0.26 -2.47 -16.18
C VAL A 357 -0.14 -1.45 -15.03
N LEU A 358 0.60 -0.37 -15.28
CA LEU A 358 0.71 0.75 -14.33
C LEU A 358 -0.66 1.37 -13.98
N PRO A 359 -0.82 1.98 -12.79
CA PRO A 359 -2.03 2.73 -12.43
C PRO A 359 -2.46 3.75 -13.50
N LYS A 360 -3.77 3.84 -13.74
CA LYS A 360 -4.36 4.76 -14.73
C LYS A 360 -5.04 5.98 -14.11
N PHE A 361 -5.14 6.04 -12.80
CA PHE A 361 -5.60 7.21 -12.06
C PHE A 361 -4.45 7.72 -11.17
N VAL A 362 -4.18 9.03 -11.20
CA VAL A 362 -3.15 9.67 -10.38
C VAL A 362 -3.71 10.96 -9.78
N MET A 363 -3.77 11.06 -8.45
CA MET A 363 -4.00 12.33 -7.78
C MET A 363 -2.65 13.06 -7.63
N VAL A 364 -2.58 14.33 -8.03
CA VAL A 364 -1.40 15.18 -7.85
C VAL A 364 -1.77 16.31 -6.89
N SER A 365 -1.73 15.98 -5.60
CA SER A 365 -2.15 16.86 -4.51
C SER A 365 -0.96 17.50 -3.83
N SER A 366 -1.02 18.82 -3.60
CA SER A 366 -0.10 19.49 -2.68
C SER A 366 -0.56 19.28 -1.25
N ALA A 367 0.14 18.40 -0.53
CA ALA A 367 0.01 18.16 0.90
C ALA A 367 1.40 17.97 1.49
N GLY A 368 1.66 18.54 2.67
CA GLY A 368 2.78 18.09 3.50
C GLY A 368 2.51 16.66 3.96
N VAL A 369 3.54 15.81 4.03
CA VAL A 369 3.37 14.38 4.29
C VAL A 369 3.12 14.04 5.78
N THR A 370 3.10 15.02 6.66
CA THR A 370 2.71 14.88 8.07
C THR A 370 1.18 14.91 8.23
N ARG A 371 0.66 13.93 8.99
CA ARG A 371 -0.78 13.76 9.23
C ARG A 371 -1.22 14.62 10.42
N PRO A 372 -2.14 15.58 10.26
CA PRO A 372 -2.77 16.23 11.42
C PRO A 372 -3.40 15.19 12.35
N GLY A 373 -3.35 15.43 13.66
CA GLY A 373 -3.90 14.51 14.66
C GLY A 373 -3.14 13.19 14.86
N ARG A 374 -1.96 12.99 14.26
CA ARG A 374 -1.07 11.89 14.65
C ARG A 374 -0.60 12.12 16.10
N PRO A 375 -0.75 11.15 17.02
CA PRO A 375 -0.21 11.28 18.38
C PRO A 375 1.30 11.53 18.36
N GLY A 376 1.75 12.51 19.15
CA GLY A 376 3.17 12.87 19.28
C GLY A 376 3.72 13.83 18.22
N ILE A 377 2.88 14.51 17.42
CA ILE A 377 3.33 15.68 16.63
C ILE A 377 3.43 16.91 17.55
N ASN A 378 4.58 17.59 17.53
CA ASN A 378 4.65 18.98 17.98
C ASN A 378 4.14 19.89 16.86
N LEU A 379 2.96 20.49 17.04
CA LEU A 379 2.39 21.37 16.02
C LEU A 379 3.26 22.61 15.77
N GLU A 380 4.01 23.14 16.75
CA GLU A 380 4.76 24.38 16.59
C GLU A 380 5.86 24.29 15.52
N GLU A 381 6.45 23.10 15.36
CA GLU A 381 7.50 22.78 14.37
C GLU A 381 6.95 22.49 12.95
N GLU A 382 5.64 22.24 12.82
CA GLU A 382 5.03 21.84 11.54
C GLU A 382 4.81 23.02 10.57
N PRO A 383 4.80 22.79 9.24
CA PRO A 383 4.48 23.83 8.26
C PRO A 383 3.03 24.35 8.44
N PRO A 384 2.74 25.62 8.08
CA PRO A 384 1.43 26.23 8.30
C PRO A 384 0.24 25.44 7.78
N ALA A 385 0.38 24.69 6.68
CA ALA A 385 -0.68 23.85 6.13
C ALA A 385 -1.13 22.70 7.07
N VAL A 386 -0.23 22.21 7.92
CA VAL A 386 -0.53 21.19 8.94
C VAL A 386 -1.06 21.86 10.21
N ARG A 387 -0.38 22.91 10.68
CA ARG A 387 -0.81 23.71 11.86
C ARG A 387 -2.21 24.27 11.75
N MET A 388 -2.58 24.78 10.57
CA MET A 388 -3.85 25.44 10.33
C MET A 388 -4.90 24.50 9.73
N ASN A 389 -4.67 23.18 9.69
CA ASN A 389 -5.57 22.23 9.02
C ASN A 389 -7.04 22.39 9.45
N ASP A 390 -7.28 22.60 10.74
CA ASP A 390 -8.64 22.63 11.30
C ASP A 390 -9.31 23.99 11.03
N MET A 391 -8.55 25.10 11.07
CA MET A 391 -8.98 26.41 10.56
C MET A 391 -9.28 26.37 9.05
N LEU A 392 -8.56 25.52 8.32
CA LEU A 392 -8.76 25.25 6.90
C LEU A 392 -9.85 24.18 6.65
N GLY A 393 -10.72 23.89 7.62
CA GLY A 393 -11.85 22.96 7.47
C GLY A 393 -11.46 21.49 7.25
N GLY A 394 -10.22 21.12 7.61
CA GLY A 394 -9.73 19.75 7.57
C GLY A 394 -9.21 19.28 6.20
N ILE A 395 -8.74 20.17 5.32
CA ILE A 395 -8.27 19.81 3.95
C ILE A 395 -7.36 18.58 3.93
N LEU A 396 -6.37 18.47 4.82
CA LEU A 396 -5.46 17.32 4.85
C LEU A 396 -6.15 16.05 5.40
N THR A 397 -7.10 16.22 6.34
CA THR A 397 -7.94 15.15 6.86
C THR A 397 -8.79 14.52 5.75
N TRP A 398 -9.41 15.34 4.90
CA TRP A 398 -10.25 14.87 3.79
C TRP A 398 -9.44 14.28 2.64
N LYS A 399 -8.28 14.87 2.32
CA LYS A 399 -7.30 14.30 1.38
C LYS A 399 -6.75 12.93 1.77
N LEU A 400 -6.75 12.59 3.06
CA LEU A 400 -6.33 11.28 3.57
C LEU A 400 -7.47 10.25 3.59
N LYS A 401 -8.73 10.70 3.45
CA LYS A 401 -9.93 9.84 3.49
C LYS A 401 -10.29 9.26 2.11
N GLY A 402 -9.84 9.91 1.03
CA GLY A 402 -10.12 9.55 -0.38
C GLY A 402 -8.98 8.79 -1.07
#